data_AF-A0ABD0QAE1-F1
#
_entry.id   AF-A0ABD0QAE1-F1
#
_cell.length_a   1.000
_cell.length_b   1.000
_cell.length_c   1.000
_cell.angle_alpha   90.00
_cell.angle_beta   90.00
_cell.angle_gamma   90.00
#
_symmetry.space_group_name_H-M   'P 1'
#
loop_
_entity.id
_entity.type
_entity.pdbx_description
1 polymer ?
#
loop_
_entity_poly.entity_id
_entity_poly.type
_entity_poly.pdbx_seq_one_letter_code
_entity_poly.pdbx_strand_id
1 'polypeptide(L)'
;TVEIIKHTVDIEEKGVKLKLTIVDTPGFGDAVNNTESWKAITDYIDQQFEQYFRDESGLNRKNIQDNRVHCCLYFIPPFGHG
;
A
#
# COMPACT_ATOMS: atom_id res chain seq x y z
N THR A 1 10.08 -12.61 7.43
CA THR A 1 8.76 -11.99 7.64
C THR A 1 8.54 -11.01 6.51
N VAL A 2 7.30 -10.85 6.02
CA VAL A 2 7.03 -9.88 4.95
C VAL A 2 7.25 -8.48 5.51
N GLU A 3 8.04 -7.67 4.81
CA GLU A 3 8.28 -6.27 5.18
C GLU A 3 7.42 -5.34 4.33
N ILE A 4 7.17 -4.12 4.81
CA ILE A 4 6.45 -3.08 4.08
C ILE A 4 7.39 -1.91 3.86
N ILE A 5 7.71 -1.61 2.60
CA ILE A 5 8.60 -0.52 2.23
C ILE A 5 7.79 0.51 1.43
N LYS A 6 7.93 1.80 1.78
CA LYS A 6 7.25 2.90 1.09
C LYS A 6 8.23 3.77 0.34
N HIS A 7 7.87 4.10 -0.89
CA HIS A 7 8.60 5.04 -1.73
C HIS A 7 7.63 6.08 -2.28
N THR A 8 7.83 7.35 -1.92
CA THR A 8 7.03 8.46 -2.44
C THR A 8 7.85 9.26 -3.44
N VAL A 9 7.28 9.50 -4.62
CA VAL A 9 7.88 10.27 -5.71
C VAL A 9 6.88 11.28 -6.24
N ASP A 10 7.34 12.49 -6.51
CA ASP A 10 6.54 13.51 -7.20
C ASP A 10 6.81 13.38 -8.71
N ILE A 11 5.75 13.14 -9.48
CA ILE A 11 5.80 12.98 -10.94
C ILE A 11 4.99 14.08 -11.62
N GLU A 12 5.34 14.41 -12.86
CA GLU A 12 4.58 15.33 -13.70
C GLU A 12 4.29 14.68 -15.05
N GLU A 13 3.00 14.52 -15.37
CA GLU A 13 2.56 13.98 -16.65
C GLU A 13 1.66 14.99 -17.36
N LYS A 14 2.10 15.49 -18.53
CA LYS A 14 1.34 16.44 -19.36
C LYS A 14 0.86 17.68 -18.58
N GLY A 15 1.69 18.18 -17.65
CA GLY A 15 1.38 19.33 -16.80
C GLY A 15 0.55 19.00 -15.54
N VAL A 16 0.17 17.74 -15.33
CA VAL A 16 -0.47 17.28 -14.10
C VAL A 16 0.59 16.79 -13.12
N LYS A 17 0.68 17.42 -11.96
CA LYS A 17 1.57 16.99 -10.87
C LYS A 17 0.87 15.95 -10.01
N LEU A 18 1.49 14.81 -9.82
CA LEU A 18 0.96 13.71 -9.02
C LEU A 18 2.01 13.26 -8.01
N LYS A 19 1.57 13.07 -6.77
CA LYS A 19 2.40 12.44 -5.73
C LYS A 19 2.08 10.95 -5.73
N LEU A 20 3.00 10.15 -6.26
CA LEU A 20 2.86 8.70 -6.33
C LEU A 20 3.57 8.06 -5.13
N THR A 21 2.86 7.22 -4.39
CA THR A 21 3.44 6.38 -3.33
C THR A 21 3.35 4.93 -3.74
N ILE A 22 4.50 4.26 -3.79
CA ILE A 22 4.65 2.83 -4.05
C ILE A 22 4.85 2.14 -2.70
N VAL A 23 4.11 1.07 -2.47
CA VAL A 23 4.21 0.22 -1.27
C VAL A 23 4.66 -1.16 -1.72
N ASP A 24 5.91 -1.49 -1.45
CA ASP A 24 6.52 -2.78 -1.79
C ASP A 24 6.44 -3.76 -0.61
N THR A 25 6.31 -5.04 -0.93
CA THR A 25 6.10 -6.13 0.03
C THR A 25 7.17 -7.23 -0.10
N PRO A 26 8.47 -6.93 0.11
CA PRO A 26 9.52 -7.92 -0.05
C PRO A 26 9.36 -9.07 0.96
N GLY A 27 9.78 -10.27 0.55
CA GLY A 27 9.63 -11.49 1.35
C GLY A 27 8.26 -12.16 1.21
N PHE A 28 7.32 -11.60 0.44
CA PHE A 28 6.02 -12.22 0.19
C PHE A 28 6.16 -13.48 -0.66
N GLY A 29 5.75 -14.63 -0.11
CA GLY A 29 5.81 -15.92 -0.80
C GLY A 29 7.15 -16.66 -0.66
N ASP A 30 8.17 -16.05 -0.05
CA ASP A 30 9.54 -16.60 0.03
C ASP A 30 9.74 -17.61 1.17
N ALA A 31 8.83 -17.67 2.14
CA ALA A 31 8.96 -18.56 3.30
C ALA A 31 8.55 -20.00 2.94
N VAL A 32 9.08 -20.99 3.68
CA VAL A 32 8.62 -22.38 3.58
C VAL A 32 7.15 -22.51 3.98
N ASN A 33 6.72 -21.75 4.98
CA ASN A 33 5.31 -21.62 5.38
C ASN A 33 4.82 -20.19 5.12
N ASN A 34 3.90 -20.04 4.16
CA ASN A 34 3.33 -18.75 3.74
C ASN A 34 1.89 -18.52 4.25
N THR A 35 1.37 -19.35 5.17
CA THR A 35 -0.05 -19.33 5.60
C THR A 35 -0.55 -17.94 6.03
N GLU A 36 0.31 -17.12 6.63
CA GLU A 36 -0.04 -15.78 7.12
C GLU A 36 0.78 -14.66 6.45
N SER A 37 1.41 -14.93 5.30
CA SER A 37 2.23 -13.94 4.58
C SER A 37 1.44 -12.69 4.17
N TRP A 38 0.13 -12.82 3.96
CA TRP A 38 -0.79 -11.74 3.62
C TRP A 38 -1.06 -10.77 4.79
N LYS A 39 -0.87 -11.21 6.03
CA LYS A 39 -1.29 -10.46 7.23
C LYS A 39 -0.60 -9.11 7.36
N ALA A 40 0.71 -9.06 7.10
CA ALA A 40 1.46 -7.81 7.14
C ALA A 40 0.92 -6.76 6.14
N ILE A 41 0.42 -7.22 4.99
CA ILE A 41 -0.12 -6.36 3.93
C ILE A 41 -1.52 -5.86 4.34
N THR A 42 -2.39 -6.74 4.85
CA THR A 42 -3.73 -6.35 5.30
C THR A 42 -3.66 -5.40 6.49
N ASP A 43 -2.80 -5.70 7.48
CA ASP A 43 -2.61 -4.87 8.67
C ASP A 43 -2.14 -3.45 8.27
N TYR A 44 -1.25 -3.35 7.27
CA TYR A 44 -0.81 -2.07 6.74
C TYR A 44 -1.95 -1.27 6.09
N ILE A 45 -2.75 -1.93 5.25
CA ILE A 45 -3.90 -1.32 4.56
C ILE A 45 -4.92 -0.82 5.58
N ASP A 46 -5.29 -1.65 6.56
CA ASP A 46 -6.24 -1.32 7.61
C ASP A 46 -5.75 -0.13 8.45
N GLN A 47 -4.46 -0.08 8.78
CA GLN A 47 -3.86 1.06 9.47
C GLN A 47 -3.98 2.36 8.66
N GLN A 48 -3.83 2.32 7.32
CA GLN A 48 -3.98 3.54 6.50
C GLN A 48 -5.43 4.01 6.45
N PHE A 49 -6.39 3.08 6.39
CA PHE A 49 -7.81 3.40 6.49
C PHE A 49 -8.17 3.99 7.84
N GLU A 50 -7.68 3.40 8.92
CA GLU A 50 -7.94 3.88 10.28
C GLU A 50 -7.37 5.28 10.50
N GLN A 51 -6.13 5.53 10.03
CA GLN A 51 -5.52 6.85 10.11
C GLN A 51 -6.36 7.89 9.37
N TYR A 52 -6.78 7.60 8.14
CA TYR A 52 -7.63 8.49 7.36
C TYR A 52 -8.97 8.76 8.07
N PHE A 53 -9.60 7.71 8.62
CA PHE A 53 -10.86 7.84 9.36
C PHE A 53 -10.73 8.72 10.60
N ARG A 54 -9.63 8.60 11.34
CA ARG A 54 -9.32 9.44 12.51
C ARG A 54 -9.16 10.91 12.09
N ASP A 55 -8.44 11.16 11.00
CA ASP A 55 -8.20 12.52 10.49
C ASP A 55 -9.48 13.18 9.96
N GLU A 56 -10.36 12.41 9.32
CA GLU A 56 -11.68 12.86 8.87
C GLU A 56 -12.64 13.13 10.03
N SER A 57 -12.60 12.29 11.07
CA SER A 57 -13.44 12.44 12.26
C SER A 57 -12.98 13.60 13.16
N GLY A 58 -11.73 14.04 13.03
CA GLY A 58 -11.13 15.11 13.82
C GLY A 58 -11.71 16.51 13.56
N LEU A 59 -11.30 17.46 14.40
CA LEU A 59 -11.72 18.86 14.34
C LEU A 59 -11.06 19.63 13.16
N ASN A 60 -9.85 19.24 12.75
CA ASN A 60 -9.06 19.93 11.71
C ASN A 60 -9.02 19.14 10.40
N ARG A 61 -10.05 19.32 9.55
CA ARG A 61 -10.25 18.55 8.30
C ARG A 61 -9.63 19.16 7.04
N LYS A 62 -9.02 20.34 7.13
CA LYS A 62 -8.72 21.16 5.93
C LYS A 62 -7.58 20.65 5.06
N ASN A 63 -6.72 19.75 5.54
CA ASN A 63 -5.53 19.25 4.81
C ASN A 63 -5.23 17.77 5.14
N ILE A 64 -6.24 16.91 5.03
CA ILE A 64 -6.05 15.46 5.26
C ILE A 64 -5.17 14.90 4.14
N GLN A 65 -4.09 14.21 4.50
CA GLN A 65 -3.27 13.49 3.54
C GLN A 65 -3.85 12.09 3.34
N ASP A 66 -4.25 11.77 2.12
CA ASP A 66 -4.74 10.43 1.79
C ASP A 66 -3.56 9.48 1.52
N ASN A 67 -3.25 8.65 2.51
CA ASN A 67 -2.21 7.62 2.43
C ASN A 67 -2.79 6.21 2.21
N ARG A 68 -4.09 6.09 1.93
CA ARG A 68 -4.73 4.79 1.69
C ARG A 68 -4.17 4.16 0.41
N VAL A 69 -4.19 2.83 0.36
CA VAL A 69 -3.80 2.10 -0.85
C VAL A 69 -4.94 2.18 -1.86
N HIS A 70 -4.75 2.93 -2.95
CA HIS A 70 -5.80 3.14 -3.97
C HIS A 70 -5.91 1.99 -4.98
N CYS A 71 -4.84 1.22 -5.17
CA CYS A 71 -4.78 0.09 -6.09
C CYS A 71 -3.77 -0.94 -5.60
N CYS A 72 -4.02 -2.21 -5.89
CA CYS A 72 -3.09 -3.31 -5.63
C CYS A 72 -2.73 -3.99 -6.97
N LEU A 73 -1.44 -4.04 -7.27
CA LEU A 73 -0.91 -4.78 -8.42
C LEU A 73 -0.41 -6.13 -7.91
N TYR A 74 -1.17 -7.20 -8.15
CA TYR A 74 -0.79 -8.55 -7.75
C TYR A 74 -0.09 -9.27 -8.90
N PHE A 75 1.18 -9.62 -8.69
CA PHE A 75 2.01 -10.28 -9.70
C PHE A 75 1.80 -11.79 -9.65
N ILE A 76 1.19 -12.34 -10.70
CA ILE A 76 1.02 -13.78 -10.87
C ILE A 76 2.24 -14.32 -11.62
N PRO A 77 2.94 -15.32 -11.09
CA PRO A 77 4.05 -15.92 -11.79
C PRO A 77 3.62 -16.54 -13.13
N PRO A 78 4.43 -16.43 -14.20
CA PRO A 78 4.06 -16.87 -15.54
C PRO A 78 4.21 -18.40 -15.73
N PHE A 79 3.80 -19.22 -14.77
CA PHE A 79 4.05 -20.68 -14.78
C PHE A 79 3.02 -21.51 -15.56
N GLY A 80 2.05 -20.88 -16.22
CA GLY A 80 1.18 -21.56 -17.21
C GLY A 80 0.23 -22.63 -16.67
N HIS A 81 0.16 -22.80 -15.35
CA HIS A 81 -0.77 -23.69 -14.67
C HIS A 81 -1.62 -22.83 -13.72
N GLY A 82 -2.94 -22.92 -13.87
CA GLY A 82 -3.94 -22.24 -13.03
C GLY A 82 -4.67 -23.22 -12.13
#